data_AF-A0A527YPM1-F1
#
_entry.id   AF-A0A527YPM1-F1
#
_cell.length_a   1.000
_cell.length_b   1.000
_cell.length_c   1.000
_cell.angle_alpha   90.00
_cell.angle_beta   90.00
_cell.angle_gamma   90.00
#
_symmetry.space_group_name_H-M   'P 1'
#
loop_
_entity.id
_entity.type
_entity.pdbx_description
1 polymer ?
#
loop_
_entity_poly.entity_id
_entity_poly.type
_entity_poly.pdbx_seq_one_letter_code
_entity_poly.pdbx_strand_id
1 'polypeptide(L)' 'KYGREAMFEFARHPFAWLGRPVELPGSRPLRFEFSQDIGSQLIEWPVDHCIKCLCFYHPDDPEALKTEQQQ' A
#
# COMPACT_ATOMS: atom_id res chain seq x y z
N LYS A 1 -4.88 -9.95 5.56
CA LYS A 1 -5.54 -10.90 6.51
C LYS A 1 -5.77 -10.33 7.93
N TYR A 2 -5.10 -9.26 8.37
CA TYR A 2 -5.12 -8.79 9.77
C TYR A 2 -5.72 -7.39 10.03
N GLY A 3 -6.29 -6.71 9.03
CA GLY A 3 -6.73 -5.30 9.15
C GLY A 3 -8.23 -5.07 9.36
N ARG A 4 -9.05 -6.13 9.46
CA ARG A 4 -10.52 -6.00 9.44
C ARG A 4 -11.07 -5.34 10.70
N GLU A 5 -10.56 -5.68 11.87
CA GLU A 5 -11.00 -5.09 13.15
C GLU A 5 -10.71 -3.59 13.21
N ALA A 6 -9.51 -3.18 12.79
CA ALA A 6 -9.13 -1.77 12.69
C ALA A 6 -10.04 -0.98 11.74
N MET A 7 -10.49 -1.59 10.64
CA MET A 7 -11.45 -0.97 9.72
C MET A 7 -12.82 -0.75 10.37
N PHE A 8 -13.31 -1.69 11.18
CA PHE A 8 -14.56 -1.51 11.92
C PHE A 8 -14.44 -0.49 13.05
N GLU A 9 -13.32 -0.46 13.76
CA GLU A 9 -13.06 0.57 14.76
C GLU A 9 -12.97 1.96 14.12
N PHE A 10 -12.32 2.09 12.96
CA PHE A 10 -12.27 3.35 12.24
C PHE A 10 -13.67 3.93 11.97
N ALA A 11 -14.62 3.09 11.56
CA ALA A 11 -16.00 3.48 11.31
C ALA A 11 -16.79 3.92 12.57
N ARG A 12 -16.27 3.66 13.78
CA ARG A 12 -16.91 4.01 15.06
C ARG A 12 -16.39 5.30 15.68
N HIS A 13 -15.28 5.84 15.17
CA HIS A 13 -14.58 6.98 15.76
C HIS A 13 -14.38 8.09 14.73
N PRO A 14 -14.25 9.37 15.16
CA PRO A 14 -14.07 10.50 14.25
C PRO A 14 -12.60 10.65 13.81
N PHE A 15 -11.99 9.57 13.32
CA PHE A 15 -10.64 9.63 12.75
C PHE A 15 -10.65 10.29 11.37
N ALA A 16 -9.56 10.98 11.04
CA ALA A 16 -9.47 11.74 9.79
C ALA A 16 -9.21 10.85 8.56
N TRP A 17 -8.49 9.74 8.73
CA TRP A 17 -8.17 8.82 7.63
C TRP A 17 -7.78 7.41 8.12
N LEU A 18 -7.92 6.42 7.24
CA LEU A 18 -7.51 5.03 7.43
C LEU A 18 -6.47 4.62 6.39
N GLY A 19 -5.27 4.26 6.83
CA GLY A 19 -4.23 3.72 5.95
C GLY A 19 -4.44 2.24 5.63
N ARG A 20 -4.47 1.88 4.35
CA ARG A 20 -4.57 0.49 3.87
C ARG A 20 -3.29 0.10 3.11
N PRO A 21 -2.53 -0.92 3.56
CA PRO A 21 -1.35 -1.39 2.84
C PRO A 21 -1.77 -2.09 1.54
N VAL A 22 -1.00 -1.87 0.48
CA VAL A 22 -1.22 -2.48 -0.84
C VAL A 22 -0.01 -3.24 -1.36
N GLU A 23 1.15 -3.05 -0.74
CA GLU A 23 2.36 -3.80 -1.06
C GLU A 23 2.21 -5.29 -0.69
N LEU A 24 2.82 -6.15 -1.49
CA LEU A 24 3.10 -7.51 -1.08
C LEU A 24 4.11 -7.46 0.09
N PRO A 25 3.78 -7.99 1.28
CA PRO A 25 4.63 -7.84 2.45
C PRO A 25 6.06 -8.39 2.22
N GLY A 26 7.06 -7.57 2.55
CA GLY A 26 8.47 -7.94 2.40
C GLY A 26 8.98 -7.97 0.95
N SER A 27 8.17 -7.56 -0.04
CA SER A 27 8.60 -7.53 -1.44
C SER A 27 9.77 -6.57 -1.65
N ARG A 28 10.75 -7.04 -2.42
CA ARG A 28 11.91 -6.26 -2.89
C ARG A 28 12.43 -6.91 -4.18
N PRO A 29 12.24 -6.28 -5.35
CA PRO A 29 11.64 -4.96 -5.58
C PRO A 29 10.15 -4.89 -5.19
N LEU A 30 9.63 -3.67 -4.98
CA LEU A 30 8.24 -3.45 -4.60
C LEU A 30 7.29 -4.19 -5.54
N ARG A 31 6.34 -4.91 -4.96
CA ARG A 31 5.21 -5.52 -5.66
C ARG A 31 3.93 -5.17 -4.93
N PHE A 32 2.81 -5.14 -5.65
CA PHE A 32 1.49 -4.99 -5.04
C PHE A 32 0.82 -6.36 -4.88
N GLU A 33 0.05 -6.54 -3.79
CA GLU A 33 -0.65 -7.80 -3.50
C GLU A 33 -1.73 -8.11 -4.57
N PHE A 34 -2.21 -7.08 -5.27
CA PHE A 34 -3.13 -7.18 -6.40
C PHE A 34 -2.41 -6.78 -7.68
N SER A 35 -2.21 -7.73 -8.59
CA SER A 35 -1.43 -7.54 -9.82
C SER A 35 -2.19 -6.84 -10.94
N GLN A 36 -3.52 -6.76 -10.85
CA GLN A 36 -4.39 -6.12 -11.84
C GLN A 36 -4.73 -4.72 -11.34
N ASP A 37 -4.09 -3.72 -11.95
CA ASP A 37 -4.34 -2.28 -11.81
C ASP A 37 -4.93 -1.84 -10.46
N ILE A 38 -4.07 -1.34 -9.58
CA ILE A 38 -4.49 -0.76 -8.30
C ILE A 38 -5.53 0.35 -8.50
N GLY A 39 -5.44 1.14 -9.59
CA GLY A 39 -6.34 2.24 -9.90
C GLY A 39 -7.81 1.83 -9.90
N SER A 40 -8.13 0.73 -10.58
CA SER A 40 -9.48 0.17 -10.63
C SER A 40 -10.09 -0.13 -9.25
N GLN A 41 -9.28 -0.53 -8.27
CA GLN A 41 -9.77 -0.82 -6.92
C GLN A 41 -10.01 0.44 -6.09
N LEU A 42 -9.26 1.52 -6.35
CA LEU A 42 -9.31 2.76 -5.58
C LEU A 42 -10.57 3.57 -5.83
N ILE A 43 -11.17 3.43 -7.02
CA ILE A 43 -12.41 4.12 -7.39
C ILE A 43 -13.53 3.80 -6.39
N GLU A 44 -13.56 2.57 -5.88
CA GLU A 44 -14.56 2.10 -4.93
C GLU A 44 -14.18 2.38 -3.46
N TRP A 45 -13.02 2.97 -3.18
CA TRP A 45 -12.59 3.22 -1.81
C TRP A 45 -13.20 4.53 -1.27
N PRO A 46 -13.61 4.54 0.02
CA PRO A 46 -13.96 5.78 0.70
C PRO A 46 -12.82 6.82 0.62
N VAL A 47 -13.17 8.10 0.52
CA VAL A 47 -12.20 9.20 0.33
C VAL A 47 -11.26 9.39 1.51
N ASP A 48 -11.66 8.94 2.69
CA ASP A 48 -10.89 8.94 3.93
C ASP A 48 -10.00 7.69 4.05
N HIS A 49 -10.05 6.76 3.10
CA HIS A 49 -9.14 5.62 3.05
C HIS A 49 -7.92 5.96 2.18
N CYS A 50 -6.76 6.07 2.83
CA CYS A 50 -5.50 6.34 2.18
C CYS A 50 -4.76 5.06 1.81
N ILE A 51 -4.09 5.08 0.67
CA ILE A 51 -3.20 4.01 0.23
C ILE A 51 -1.87 4.17 0.94
N LYS A 52 -1.30 3.05 1.38
CA LYS A 52 0.07 2.99 1.87
C LYS A 52 0.82 1.89 1.11
N CYS A 53 2.03 2.18 0.65
CA CYS A 53 2.97 1.17 0.18
C CYS A 53 4.32 1.35 0.90
N LEU A 54 5.11 0.28 1.02
CA LEU A 54 6.45 0.31 1.60
C LEU A 54 7.47 -0.15 0.56
N CYS A 55 8.41 0.72 0.22
CA CYS A 55 9.53 0.43 -0.67
C CYS A 55 10.83 0.32 0.14
N PHE A 56 11.50 -0.82 0.07
CA PHE A 56 12.82 -1.00 0.68
C PHE A 56 13.92 -0.49 -0.25
N TYR A 57 14.36 0.75 -0.02
CA TYR A 57 15.39 1.41 -0.79
C TYR A 57 16.66 1.62 0.04
N HIS A 58 17.82 1.29 -0.51
CA HIS A 58 19.12 1.63 0.06
C HIS A 58 19.99 2.40 -0.96
N PRO A 59 20.78 3.42 -0.55
CA PRO A 59 21.64 4.17 -1.45
C PRO A 59 22.60 3.29 -2.27
N ASP A 60 23.10 2.22 -1.66
CA ASP A 60 24.04 1.26 -2.25
C ASP A 60 23.37 0.11 -3.04
N ASP A 61 22.06 0.18 -3.27
CA ASP A 61 21.38 -0.85 -4.05
C ASP A 61 21.87 -0.88 -5.50
N PRO A 62 21.93 -2.08 -6.12
CA PRO A 62 22.29 -2.19 -7.54
C PRO A 62 21.41 -1.28 -8.39
N GLU A 63 22.01 -0.62 -9.39
CA GLU A 63 21.31 0.35 -10.25
C GLU A 63 20.05 -0.22 -10.91
N ALA A 64 20.10 -1.51 -11.28
CA ALA A 64 18.95 -2.21 -11.83
C ALA A 64 17.76 -2.28 -10.84
N LEU A 65 18.04 -2.55 -9.56
CA LEU A 65 17.00 -2.59 -8.52
C LEU A 65 16.42 -1.19 -8.27
N LYS A 66 17.29 -0.17 -8.19
CA LYS A 66 16.86 1.22 -8.01
C LYS A 66 16.00 1.71 -9.18
N THR A 67 16.39 1.35 -10.40
CA THR A 67 15.64 1.66 -11.62
C THR A 67 14.26 1.00 -11.57
N GLU A 68 14.21 -0.30 -11.25
CA GLU A 68 12.94 -1.03 -11.18
C GLU A 68 11.99 -0.47 -10.12
N GLN A 69 12.49 0.00 -8.98
CA GLN A 69 11.68 0.61 -7.91
C GLN A 69 11.10 1.99 -8.28
N GLN A 70 11.56 2.60 -9.37
CA GLN A 70 11.12 3.93 -9.84
C GLN A 70 10.20 3.86 -11.07
N GLN A 71 9.95 2.66 -11.61
CA GLN A 71 8.98 2.42 -12.68
C GLN A 71 7.60 2.14 -12.11
#